data_AF-R1GNM1-F1
#
_entry.id   AF-R1GNM1-F1
#
_cell.length_a   1.000
_cell.length_b   1.000
_cell.length_c   1.000
_cell.angle_alpha   90.00
_cell.angle_beta   90.00
_cell.angle_gamma   90.00
#
_symmetry.space_group_name_H-M   'P 1'
#
loop_
_entity.id
_entity.type
_entity.pdbx_description
1 polymer ?
#
loop_
_entity_poly.entity_id
_entity_poly.type
_entity_poly.pdbx_seq_one_letter_code
_entity_poly.pdbx_strand_id
1 'polypeptide(L)'
;MPPPRPRPLSEIQRQYGAQAASDAVETCFAAVARLLVAAGVSNLIIAGGETSSRVTQALGLSAFHIGPQIAPGVPWVRAIGSPLSLALKSGNFGDEHFFSTAQEAWQ
;
A
#
# COMPACT_ATOMS: atom_id res chain seq x y z
N MET A 1 19.41 9.99 15.24
CA MET A 1 19.03 8.82 16.04
C MET A 1 18.24 7.88 15.13
N PRO A 2 18.66 6.63 14.91
CA PRO A 2 17.87 5.69 14.11
C PRO A 2 16.55 5.37 14.82
N PRO A 3 15.46 5.08 14.08
CA PRO A 3 14.20 4.70 14.69
C PRO A 3 14.36 3.43 15.54
N PRO A 4 13.56 3.25 16.59
CA PRO A 4 13.58 2.03 17.38
C PRO A 4 13.31 0.82 16.48
N ARG A 5 14.05 -0.28 16.71
CA ARG A 5 13.83 -1.52 15.95
C ARG A 5 12.41 -2.03 16.21
N PRO A 6 11.66 -2.41 15.16
CA PRO A 6 10.33 -2.96 15.35
C PRO A 6 10.42 -4.25 16.16
N ARG A 7 9.43 -4.46 17.04
CA ARG A 7 9.28 -5.73 17.74
C ARG A 7 8.97 -6.85 16.75
N PRO A 8 9.39 -8.09 17.01
CA PRO A 8 9.00 -9.24 16.21
C PRO A 8 7.48 -9.33 16.08
N LEU A 9 6.99 -9.67 14.88
CA LEU A 9 5.56 -9.83 14.60
C LEU A 9 4.89 -10.81 15.58
N SER A 10 5.58 -11.90 15.91
CA SER A 10 5.10 -12.94 16.84
C SER A 10 4.83 -12.39 18.25
N GLU A 11 5.61 -11.42 18.73
CA GLU A 11 5.39 -10.80 20.03
C GLU A 11 4.15 -9.92 20.04
N ILE A 12 3.95 -9.16 18.95
CA ILE A 12 2.77 -8.30 18.79
C ILE A 12 1.51 -9.16 18.70
N GLN A 13 1.53 -10.22 17.88
CA GLN A 13 0.41 -11.15 17.74
C GLN A 13 0.08 -11.87 19.05
N ARG A 14 1.10 -12.24 19.85
CA ARG A 14 0.89 -12.84 21.18
C ARG A 14 0.27 -11.85 22.17
N GLN A 15 0.67 -10.59 22.13
CA GLN A 15 0.20 -9.58 23.07
C GLN A 15 -1.21 -9.07 22.75
N TYR A 16 -1.51 -8.83 21.47
CA TYR A 16 -2.74 -8.16 21.04
C TYR A 16 -3.71 -9.06 20.27
N GLY A 17 -3.30 -10.28 19.93
CA GLY A 17 -4.02 -11.14 18.99
C GLY A 17 -3.70 -10.81 17.54
N ALA A 18 -3.55 -11.83 16.70
CA ALA A 18 -3.15 -11.65 15.31
C ALA A 18 -4.15 -10.82 14.50
N GLN A 19 -5.44 -11.14 14.61
CA GLN A 19 -6.51 -10.44 13.89
C GLN A 19 -6.61 -8.98 14.32
N ALA A 20 -6.70 -8.72 15.63
CA ALA A 20 -6.84 -7.35 16.15
C ALA A 20 -5.62 -6.47 15.82
N ALA A 21 -4.41 -7.05 15.83
CA ALA A 21 -3.21 -6.33 15.40
C ALA A 21 -3.26 -6.00 13.90
N SER A 22 -3.69 -6.94 13.05
CA SER A 22 -3.84 -6.70 11.60
C SER A 22 -4.88 -5.61 11.32
N ASP A 23 -6.07 -5.73 11.91
CA ASP A 23 -7.17 -4.79 11.72
C ASP A 23 -6.77 -3.36 12.15
N ALA A 24 -6.02 -3.23 13.26
CA ALA A 24 -5.54 -1.93 13.73
C ALA A 24 -4.55 -1.30 12.74
N VAL A 25 -3.61 -2.08 12.20
CA VAL A 25 -2.63 -1.61 11.22
C VAL A 25 -3.32 -1.23 9.90
N GLU A 26 -4.22 -2.07 9.40
CA GLU A 26 -5.00 -1.81 8.20
C GLU A 26 -5.86 -0.55 8.33
N THR A 27 -6.55 -0.38 9.46
CA THR A 27 -7.36 0.81 9.74
C THR A 27 -6.51 2.07 9.77
N CYS A 28 -5.31 1.99 10.36
CA CYS A 28 -4.35 3.10 10.36
C CYS A 28 -3.92 3.47 8.93
N PHE A 29 -3.52 2.51 8.11
CA PHE A 29 -3.10 2.77 6.74
C PHE A 29 -4.24 3.32 5.87
N ALA A 30 -5.46 2.81 6.04
CA ALA A 30 -6.64 3.36 5.37
C ALA A 30 -6.88 4.83 5.73
N ALA A 31 -6.77 5.20 7.01
CA ALA A 31 -6.90 6.57 7.46
C ALA A 31 -5.78 7.47 6.89
N VAL A 32 -4.53 7.02 6.94
CA VAL A 32 -3.38 7.75 6.39
C VAL A 32 -3.54 7.97 4.89
N ALA A 33 -3.93 6.95 4.13
CA ALA A 33 -4.13 7.07 2.69
C ALA A 33 -5.20 8.11 2.35
N ARG A 34 -6.32 8.13 3.08
CA ARG A 34 -7.37 9.16 2.91
C ARG A 34 -6.84 10.57 3.15
N LEU A 35 -6.05 10.76 4.23
CA LEU A 35 -5.46 12.05 4.55
C LEU A 35 -4.46 12.51 3.49
N LEU A 36 -3.61 11.60 2.99
CA LEU A 36 -2.65 11.90 1.93
C LEU A 36 -3.32 12.32 0.63
N VAL A 37 -4.35 11.57 0.20
CA VAL A 37 -5.11 11.90 -1.01
C VAL A 37 -5.84 13.24 -0.84
N ALA A 38 -6.43 13.49 0.32
CA ALA A 38 -7.04 14.79 0.62
C ALA A 38 -6.02 15.94 0.63
N ALA A 39 -4.76 15.66 0.99
CA ALA A 39 -3.65 16.61 0.93
C ALA A 39 -3.05 16.77 -0.49
N GLY A 40 -3.62 16.13 -1.51
CA GLY A 40 -3.20 16.27 -2.91
C GLY A 40 -2.20 15.23 -3.39
N VAL A 41 -1.91 14.18 -2.61
CA VAL A 41 -1.09 13.07 -3.09
C VAL A 41 -1.84 12.31 -4.18
N SER A 42 -1.25 12.28 -5.37
CA SER A 42 -1.80 11.60 -6.56
C SER A 42 -1.23 10.20 -6.79
N ASN A 43 -0.24 9.79 -6.00
CA ASN A 43 0.54 8.58 -6.24
C ASN A 43 0.77 7.79 -4.96
N LEU A 44 0.34 6.53 -4.93
CA LEU A 44 0.50 5.64 -3.78
C LEU A 44 1.15 4.33 -4.19
N ILE A 45 2.25 3.97 -3.53
CA ILE A 45 2.87 2.66 -3.65
C ILE A 45 2.55 1.90 -2.36
N ILE A 46 1.80 0.80 -2.47
CA ILE A 46 1.28 0.05 -1.31
C ILE A 46 1.81 -1.37 -1.37
N ALA A 47 2.34 -1.85 -0.24
CA ALA A 47 2.83 -3.22 -0.09
C ALA A 47 1.98 -3.99 0.92
N GLY A 48 1.63 -5.23 0.57
CA GLY A 48 0.75 -6.11 1.33
C GLY A 48 -0.63 -6.24 0.68
N GLY A 49 -1.10 -7.48 0.50
CA GLY A 49 -2.38 -7.75 -0.18
C GLY A 49 -3.60 -7.26 0.61
N GLU A 50 -3.61 -7.50 1.92
CA GLU A 50 -4.67 -7.04 2.82
C GLU A 50 -4.65 -5.51 2.95
N THR A 51 -3.47 -4.92 3.16
CA THR A 51 -3.28 -3.46 3.18
C THR A 51 -3.76 -2.81 1.88
N SER A 52 -3.38 -3.36 0.72
CA SER A 52 -3.81 -2.84 -0.58
C SER A 52 -5.33 -2.87 -0.72
N SER A 53 -5.97 -3.97 -0.35
CA SER A 53 -7.43 -4.13 -0.41
C SER A 53 -8.15 -3.15 0.51
N ARG A 54 -7.68 -2.97 1.75
CA ARG A 54 -8.26 -2.05 2.72
C ARG A 54 -8.12 -0.59 2.29
N VAL A 55 -6.96 -0.21 1.77
CA VAL A 55 -6.71 1.16 1.32
C VAL A 55 -7.58 1.50 0.09
N THR A 56 -7.65 0.62 -0.91
CA THR A 56 -8.48 0.88 -2.10
C THR A 56 -9.97 0.97 -1.75
N GLN A 57 -10.46 0.11 -0.85
CA GLN A 57 -11.83 0.19 -0.32
C GLN A 57 -12.08 1.49 0.45
N ALA A 58 -11.17 1.90 1.34
CA ALA A 58 -11.31 3.12 2.12
C ALA A 58 -11.29 4.41 1.27
N LEU A 59 -10.63 4.35 0.11
CA LEU A 59 -10.61 5.42 -0.89
C LEU A 59 -11.80 5.36 -1.86
N GLY A 60 -12.68 4.35 -1.75
CA GLY A 60 -13.85 4.19 -2.61
C GLY A 60 -13.52 3.81 -4.06
N LEU A 61 -12.37 3.16 -4.30
CA LEU A 61 -11.90 2.82 -5.63
C LEU A 61 -12.48 1.46 -6.06
N SER A 62 -13.24 1.45 -7.15
CA SER A 62 -13.91 0.25 -7.64
C SER A 62 -13.33 -0.31 -8.94
N ALA A 63 -12.60 0.51 -9.70
CA ALA A 63 -12.07 0.13 -10.99
C ALA A 63 -10.80 0.92 -11.32
N PHE A 64 -9.94 0.31 -12.14
CA PHE A 64 -8.66 0.89 -12.54
C PHE A 64 -8.38 0.67 -14.02
N HIS A 65 -7.68 1.63 -14.63
CA HIS A 65 -6.95 1.42 -15.88
C HIS A 65 -5.59 0.80 -15.57
N ILE A 66 -5.24 -0.26 -16.30
CA ILE A 66 -3.93 -0.91 -16.20
C ILE A 66 -2.91 -0.11 -17.02
N GLY A 67 -1.83 0.29 -16.37
CA GLY A 67 -0.72 1.03 -16.96
C GLY A 67 0.54 0.17 -17.10
N PRO A 68 1.72 0.81 -17.16
CA PRO A 68 2.98 0.11 -17.38
C PRO A 68 3.31 -0.85 -16.24
N GLN A 69 3.97 -1.96 -16.58
CA GLN A 69 4.40 -2.96 -15.61
C GLN A 69 5.65 -2.48 -14.86
N ILE A 70 5.63 -2.54 -13.52
CA ILE A 70 6.78 -2.22 -12.67
C ILE A 70 7.60 -3.50 -12.41
N ALA A 71 6.90 -4.57 -12.02
CA ALA A 71 7.47 -5.89 -11.77
C ALA A 71 6.48 -6.97 -12.28
N PRO A 72 6.90 -8.23 -12.48
CA PRO A 72 5.99 -9.30 -12.86
C PRO A 72 4.77 -9.33 -11.93
N GLY A 73 3.56 -9.20 -12.48
CA GLY A 73 2.32 -9.19 -11.69
C GLY A 73 2.02 -7.90 -10.91
N VAL A 74 2.84 -6.85 -11.04
CA VAL A 74 2.62 -5.56 -10.36
C VAL A 74 2.76 -4.40 -11.36
N PRO A 75 1.66 -3.98 -12.00
CA PRO A 75 1.63 -2.78 -12.81
C PRO A 75 1.28 -1.52 -12.01
N TRP A 76 1.59 -0.37 -12.59
CA TRP A 76 0.90 0.87 -12.23
C TRP A 76 -0.56 0.77 -12.65
N VAL A 77 -1.46 1.24 -11.80
CA VAL A 77 -2.88 1.32 -12.09
C VAL A 77 -3.40 2.72 -11.80
N ARG A 78 -4.33 3.22 -12.61
CA ARG A 78 -4.97 4.53 -12.38
C ARG A 78 -6.45 4.34 -12.04
N ALA A 79 -6.90 4.89 -10.93
CA ALA A 79 -8.30 4.82 -10.52
C ALA A 79 -9.22 5.50 -11.55
N ILE A 80 -10.34 4.86 -11.88
CA ILE A 80 -11.34 5.45 -12.76
C ILE A 80 -12.08 6.56 -12.00
N GLY A 81 -12.26 7.72 -12.63
CA GLY A 81 -12.92 8.88 -12.01
C GLY A 81 -12.08 9.59 -10.94
N SER A 82 -10.80 9.25 -10.81
CA SER A 82 -9.86 9.88 -9.87
C SER A 82 -8.50 10.12 -10.53
N PRO A 83 -7.77 11.19 -10.17
CA PRO A 83 -6.39 11.40 -10.62
C PRO A 83 -5.39 10.47 -9.93
N LEU A 84 -5.84 9.61 -9.00
CA LEU A 84 -5.01 8.74 -8.20
C LEU A 84 -4.44 7.57 -9.00
N SER A 85 -3.13 7.42 -8.96
CA SER A 85 -2.42 6.25 -9.44
C SER A 85 -1.83 5.44 -8.29
N LEU A 86 -1.87 4.12 -8.43
CA LEU A 86 -1.46 3.18 -7.41
C LEU A 86 -0.54 2.10 -7.97
N ALA A 87 0.41 1.65 -7.17
CA ALA A 87 1.15 0.41 -7.39
C ALA A 87 0.81 -0.52 -6.22
N LEU A 88 0.12 -1.63 -6.51
CA LEU A 88 -0.39 -2.56 -5.49
C LEU A 88 0.49 -3.82 -5.47
N LYS A 89 1.46 -3.86 -4.55
CA LYS A 89 2.43 -4.96 -4.43
C LYS A 89 1.98 -5.97 -3.39
N SER A 90 1.69 -7.20 -3.78
CA SER A 90 1.46 -8.28 -2.79
C SER A 90 2.78 -8.85 -2.25
N GLY A 91 2.70 -9.63 -1.17
CA GLY A 91 3.81 -9.91 -0.23
C GLY A 91 5.11 -10.46 -0.84
N ASN A 92 5.07 -11.14 -1.99
CA ASN A 92 6.23 -11.81 -2.59
C ASN A 92 6.66 -11.26 -3.96
N PHE A 93 6.09 -10.14 -4.42
CA PHE A 93 6.37 -9.62 -5.75
C PHE A 93 7.37 -8.46 -5.74
N GLY A 94 8.19 -8.34 -6.78
CA GLY A 94 9.24 -7.33 -6.86
C GLY A 94 10.51 -7.71 -6.11
N ASP A 95 11.59 -6.97 -6.38
CA ASP A 95 12.89 -7.12 -5.75
C ASP A 95 13.06 -6.14 -4.57
N GLU A 96 14.26 -6.13 -3.98
CA GLU A 96 14.62 -5.19 -2.90
C GLU A 96 14.60 -3.71 -3.34
N HIS A 97 14.61 -3.44 -4.65
CA HIS A 97 14.58 -2.12 -5.24
C HIS A 97 13.18 -1.69 -5.70
N PHE A 98 12.15 -2.52 -5.48
CA PHE A 98 10.81 -2.29 -6.02
C PHE A 98 10.27 -0.88 -5.78
N PHE A 99 10.45 -0.32 -4.57
CA PHE A 99 9.95 1.02 -4.27
C PHE A 99 10.63 2.10 -5.11
N SER A 100 11.96 2.02 -5.30
CA SER A 100 12.71 2.94 -6.16
C SER A 100 12.32 2.75 -7.62
N THR A 101 12.25 1.51 -8.10
CA THR A 101 11.83 1.18 -9.47
C THR A 101 10.42 1.67 -9.75
N ALA A 102 9.49 1.54 -8.80
CA ALA A 102 8.12 2.03 -8.94
C ALA A 102 8.08 3.56 -9.10
N GLN A 103 8.90 4.28 -8.33
CA GLN A 103 9.01 5.74 -8.42
C GLN A 103 9.63 6.19 -9.74
N GLU A 104 10.70 5.53 -10.20
CA GLU A 104 11.35 5.83 -11.47
C GLU A 104 10.47 5.52 -12.68
N ALA A 105 9.68 4.44 -12.60
CA ALA A 105 8.71 4.07 -13.62
C ALA A 105 7.49 5.02 -13.69
N TRP A 106 7.36 5.96 -12.74
CA TRP A 106 6.32 6.98 -12.69
C TRP A 106 6.77 8.31 -13.36
N GLN A 107 7.39 8.22 -14.54
CA GLN A 107 7.69 9.36 -15.42
C GLN A 107 6.65 9.45 -16.55
#